data_AF-A0A365QU39-F1
#
_entry.id   AF-A0A365QU39-F1
#
_cell.length_a   1.000
_cell.length_b   1.000
_cell.length_c   1.000
_cell.angle_alpha   90.00
_cell.angle_beta   90.00
_cell.angle_gamma   90.00
#
_symmetry.space_group_name_H-M   'P 1'
#
loop_
_entity.id
_entity.type
_entity.pdbx_description
1 polymer ?
#
loop_
_entity_poly.entity_id
_entity_poly.type
_entity_poly.pdbx_seq_one_letter_code
_entity_poly.pdbx_strand_id
1 'polypeptide(L)' 'MHELKRSDLKQVSGAFSCQLNPAPINWAAVGGAALVGAARGPQAALLSGAGAFLGQAWICKF' A
#
# COMPACT_ATOMS: atom_id res chain seq x y z
N MET A 1 25.04 -21.47 -14.76
CA MET A 1 24.00 -21.12 -13.77
C MET A 1 24.01 -19.62 -13.62
N HIS A 2 22.87 -18.96 -13.81
CA HIS A 2 22.78 -17.51 -13.62
C HIS A 2 22.55 -17.26 -12.13
N GLU A 3 23.54 -16.69 -11.44
CA GLU A 3 23.36 -16.30 -10.04
C GLU A 3 22.38 -15.12 -10.00
N LEU A 4 21.21 -15.33 -9.37
CA LEU A 4 20.28 -14.23 -9.11
C LEU A 4 20.96 -13.27 -8.15
N LYS A 5 21.14 -12.02 -8.59
CA LYS A 5 21.64 -10.98 -7.70
C LYS A 5 20.57 -10.69 -6.65
N ARG A 6 21.00 -10.19 -5.50
CA ARG A 6 20.11 -9.79 -4.40
C ARG A 6 19.06 -8.75 -4.83
N SER A 7 19.33 -7.99 -5.89
CA SER A 7 18.40 -7.09 -6.58
C SER A 7 17.25 -7.83 -7.26
N ASP A 8 17.55 -8.93 -7.96
CA ASP A 8 16.55 -9.74 -8.68
C ASP A 8 15.62 -10.44 -7.69
N LEU A 9 16.16 -10.93 -6.57
CA LEU A 9 15.35 -11.50 -5.49
C LEU A 9 14.37 -10.50 -4.87
N LYS A 10 14.77 -9.24 -4.68
CA LYS A 10 13.86 -8.19 -4.19
C LYS A 10 12.76 -7.88 -5.20
N GLN A 11 13.11 -7.74 -6.47
CA GLN A 11 12.16 -7.46 -7.55
C GLN A 11 11.14 -8.61 -7.69
N VAL A 12 11.61 -9.85 -7.70
CA VAL A 12 10.76 -11.05 -7.77
C VAL A 12 9.91 -11.19 -6.50
N SER A 13 10.45 -10.93 -5.30
CA SER A 13 9.65 -10.96 -4.07
C SER A 13 8.55 -9.90 -4.01
N GLY A 14 8.80 -8.71 -4.58
CA GLY A 14 7.79 -7.65 -4.70
C GLY A 14 6.68 -8.06 -5.66
N ALA A 15 7.04 -8.61 -6.82
CA ALA A 15 6.09 -9.13 -7.80
C ALA A 15 5.28 -10.31 -7.24
N PHE A 16 5.90 -11.29 -6.58
CA PHE A 16 5.21 -12.41 -5.94
C PHE A 16 4.28 -11.96 -4.80
N SER A 17 4.70 -11.00 -3.98
CA SER A 17 3.85 -10.47 -2.90
C SER A 17 2.58 -9.84 -3.45
N CYS A 18 2.66 -9.21 -4.62
CA CYS A 18 1.51 -8.58 -5.29
C CYS A 18 0.69 -9.52 -6.16
N GLN A 19 1.28 -10.63 -6.58
CA GLN A 19 0.55 -11.68 -7.30
C GLN A 19 -0.18 -12.64 -6.33
N LEU A 20 0.43 -12.94 -5.18
CA LEU A 20 -0.23 -13.67 -4.08
C LEU A 20 -1.26 -12.80 -3.34
N ASN A 21 -1.06 -11.49 -3.32
CA ASN A 21 -1.94 -10.55 -2.65
C ASN A 21 -2.22 -9.36 -3.58
N PRO A 22 -3.15 -9.51 -4.55
CA PRO A 22 -3.51 -8.44 -5.48
C PRO A 22 -4.11 -7.29 -4.69
N ALA A 23 -3.24 -6.37 -4.24
CA ALA A 23 -3.50 -5.19 -3.42
C ALA A 23 -4.81 -5.28 -2.61
N PRO A 24 -4.85 -5.96 -1.45
CA PRO A 24 -6.02 -5.91 -0.59
C PRO A 24 -6.00 -4.54 0.06
N ILE A 25 -6.56 -3.56 -0.63
CA ILE A 25 -6.82 -2.28 -0.03
C ILE A 25 -7.70 -2.59 1.17
N ASN A 26 -7.14 -2.42 2.35
CA ASN A 26 -7.87 -2.61 3.58
C ASN A 26 -8.72 -1.35 3.76
N TRP A 27 -9.92 -1.41 3.18
CA TRP A 27 -10.89 -0.32 3.23
C TRP A 27 -11.27 0.06 4.66
N ALA A 28 -11.19 -0.87 5.62
CA ALA A 28 -11.40 -0.55 7.03
C ALA A 28 -10.25 0.32 7.58
N ALA A 29 -9.01 0.07 7.18
CA ALA A 29 -7.88 0.92 7.52
C ALA A 29 -7.95 2.29 6.82
N VAL A 30 -8.37 2.34 5.55
CA VAL A 30 -8.60 3.61 4.81
C VAL A 30 -9.71 4.42 5.46
N GLY A 31 -10.85 3.78 5.78
CA GLY A 31 -11.98 4.41 6.45
C GLY A 31 -11.63 4.85 7.87
N GLY A 32 -10.89 4.04 8.63
CA GLY A 32 -10.39 4.39 9.95
C GLY A 32 -9.44 5.59 9.92
N ALA A 33 -8.51 5.62 8.97
CA ALA A 33 -7.64 6.77 8.76
C ALA A 33 -8.46 8.02 8.39
N ALA A 34 -9.44 7.90 7.49
CA ALA A 34 -10.33 9.00 7.13
C ALA A 34 -11.13 9.52 8.33
N LEU A 35 -11.63 8.63 9.18
CA LEU A 35 -12.35 8.97 10.41
C LEU A 35 -11.45 9.70 11.44
N VAL A 36 -10.23 9.19 11.64
CA VAL A 36 -9.23 9.84 12.51
C VAL A 36 -8.84 11.21 11.95
N GLY A 37 -8.75 11.35 10.63
CA GLY A 37 -8.54 12.63 9.97
C GLY A 37 -9.76 13.56 10.12
N ALA A 38 -10.97 13.03 10.05
CA ALA A 38 -12.21 13.79 10.22
C ALA A 38 -12.32 14.43 11.61
N ALA A 39 -11.80 13.77 12.64
CA ALA A 39 -11.68 14.35 13.98
C ALA A 39 -10.82 15.63 14.01
N ARG A 40 -9.96 15.84 13.02
CA ARG A 40 -9.12 17.04 12.84
C ARG A 40 -9.62 18.01 11.75
N GLY A 41 -10.69 17.65 11.03
CA GLY A 41 -11.30 18.48 9.99
C GLY A 41 -11.52 17.74 8.65
N PRO A 42 -12.38 18.28 7.77
CA PRO A 42 -12.78 17.61 6.54
C PRO A 42 -11.61 17.43 5.55
N GLN A 43 -10.69 18.40 5.46
CA GLN A 43 -9.49 18.24 4.62
C GLN A 43 -8.57 17.16 5.17
N ALA A 44 -8.45 17.04 6.50
CA ALA A 44 -7.63 16.03 7.14
C ALA A 44 -8.20 14.62 6.93
N ALA A 45 -9.53 14.44 6.89
CA ALA A 45 -10.19 13.17 6.54
C ALA A 45 -9.82 12.68 5.15
N LEU A 46 -9.85 13.59 4.17
CA LEU A 46 -9.49 13.27 2.80
C LEU A 46 -8.01 12.89 2.71
N LEU A 47 -7.13 13.67 3.33
CA LEU A 47 -5.69 13.45 3.29
C LEU A 47 -5.26 12.16 4.00
N SER A 48 -5.85 11.84 5.14
CA SER A 48 -5.53 10.62 5.90
C SER A 48 -6.06 9.36 5.21
N GLY A 49 -7.29 9.40 4.67
CA GLY A 49 -7.85 8.31 3.87
C GLY A 49 -7.08 8.09 2.56
N ALA A 50 -6.81 9.16 1.81
CA ALA A 50 -6.03 9.10 0.58
C ALA A 50 -4.58 8.64 0.83
N GLY A 51 -3.96 9.08 1.93
CA GLY A 51 -2.62 8.65 2.33
C GLY A 51 -2.57 7.14 2.62
N ALA A 52 -3.55 6.62 3.36
CA ALA A 52 -3.66 5.19 3.63
C ALA A 52 -3.88 4.36 2.35
N PHE A 53 -4.75 4.86 1.45
CA PHE A 53 -5.00 4.24 0.15
C PHE A 53 -3.74 4.20 -0.72
N LEU A 54 -3.04 5.34 -0.86
CA LEU A 54 -1.82 5.43 -1.68
C LEU A 54 -0.68 4.59 -1.10
N GLY A 55 -0.51 4.58 0.23
CA GLY A 55 0.51 3.74 0.88
C GLY A 55 0.27 2.24 0.65
N GLN A 56 -1.00 1.81 0.63
CA GLN A 56 -1.36 0.43 0.30
C GLN A 56 -1.24 0.13 -1.20
N ALA A 57 -1.57 1.09 -2.07
CA ALA A 57 -1.46 0.95 -3.52
C ALA A 57 0.00 0.89 -4.02
N TRP A 58 0.92 1.57 -3.32
CA TRP A 58 2.35 1.59 -3.68
C TRP A 58 3.08 0.28 -3.40
N ILE A 59 2.52 -0.61 -2.58
CA ILE A 59 3.09 -1.93 -2.29
C ILE A 59 3.20 -2.80 -3.56
N CYS A 60 2.43 -2.49 -4.61
CA CYS A 60 2.41 -3.26 -5.85
C CYS A 60 2.91 -2.55 -7.10
N LYS A 61 3.62 -1.44 -6.93
CA LYS A 61 4.32 -0.77 -8.01
C LYS A 61 5.80 -1.19 -8.02
N PHE A 62 6.07 -2.40 -8.49
CA PHE A 62 7.41 -2.92 -8.76
C PHE A 62 7.47 -3.56 -10.15
#